data_AF-A0A6A1V4W9-F1
#
_entry.id   AF-A0A6A1V4W9-F1
#
_cell.length_a   1.000
_cell.length_b   1.000
_cell.length_c   1.000
_cell.angle_alpha   90.00
_cell.angle_beta   90.00
_cell.angle_gamma   90.00
#
_symmetry.space_group_name_H-M   'P 1'
#
loop_
_entity.id
_entity.type
_entity.pdbx_description
1 polymer ?
#
loop_
_entity_poly.entity_id
_entity_poly.type
_entity_poly.pdbx_seq_one_letter_code
_entity_poly.pdbx_strand_id
1 'polypeptide(L)'
;MGSPGSRDGGTVACDFCSDQVAVLYCRADSAKLCLFCDQHVHSTNLLSRKHQRSQICDNCSSEPVSVRCAMDNLVLCQECDWDAHGSCSVSASHDRILVEGFSGCPSARELASLWGIDLEDKKVSISTPLIQNWTSATVDDASSWMCD
;
A
#
# COMPACT_ATOMS: atom_id res chain seq x y z
N MET A 1 36.17 6.61 -1.09
CA MET A 1 35.65 5.32 -1.59
C MET A 1 34.66 4.83 -0.55
N GLY A 2 33.36 5.12 -0.75
CA GLY A 2 32.31 4.61 0.14
C GLY A 2 32.00 3.17 -0.26
N SER A 3 31.98 2.26 0.71
CA SER A 3 31.60 0.87 0.49
C SER A 3 30.16 0.77 -0.04
N PRO A 4 29.83 -0.19 -0.92
CA PRO A 4 28.45 -0.51 -1.20
C PRO A 4 27.89 -1.15 0.07
N GLY A 5 27.17 -0.36 0.87
CA GLY A 5 26.43 -0.90 2.00
C GLY A 5 25.49 -1.97 1.45
N SER A 6 25.64 -3.21 1.91
CA SER A 6 24.56 -4.19 1.76
C SER A 6 23.35 -3.58 2.46
N ARG A 7 22.46 -2.99 1.67
CA ARG A 7 21.18 -2.48 2.16
C ARG A 7 20.37 -3.73 2.42
N ASP A 8 20.29 -4.13 3.69
CA ASP A 8 19.28 -5.05 4.16
C ASP A 8 17.94 -4.54 3.61
N GLY A 9 17.29 -5.32 2.75
CA GLY A 9 15.98 -5.02 2.17
C GLY A 9 14.90 -5.09 3.24
N GLY A 10 15.08 -4.31 4.30
CA GLY A 10 14.24 -4.26 5.46
C GLY A 10 13.03 -3.38 5.20
N THR A 11 11.87 -3.86 5.65
CA THR A 11 10.65 -3.06 5.69
C THR A 11 10.83 -1.88 6.64
N VAL A 12 10.43 -0.68 6.23
CA VAL A 12 10.50 0.54 7.06
C VAL A 12 9.19 0.76 7.81
N ALA A 13 9.26 1.26 9.04
CA ALA A 13 8.08 1.61 9.83
C ALA A 13 7.41 2.89 9.30
N CYS A 14 6.11 3.02 9.56
CA CYS A 14 5.35 4.24 9.28
C CYS A 14 5.81 5.39 10.15
N ASP A 15 6.16 6.53 9.54
CA ASP A 15 6.62 7.73 10.24
C ASP A 15 5.52 8.36 11.13
N PHE A 16 4.24 8.03 10.88
CA PHE A 16 3.12 8.56 11.67
C PHE A 16 2.76 7.68 12.87
N CYS A 17 2.53 6.38 12.66
CA CYS A 17 2.09 5.49 13.74
C CYS A 17 3.22 4.64 14.35
N SER A 18 4.36 4.47 13.68
CA SER A 18 5.46 3.57 14.07
C SER A 18 5.09 2.07 14.23
N ASP A 19 3.81 1.71 14.13
CA ASP A 19 3.31 0.35 14.38
C ASP A 19 3.21 -0.53 13.13
N GLN A 20 3.04 0.10 11.96
CA GLN A 20 2.78 -0.59 10.70
C GLN A 20 3.90 -0.34 9.70
N VAL A 21 4.08 -1.27 8.76
CA VAL A 21 5.01 -1.10 7.65
C VAL A 21 4.53 0.02 6.73
N ALA A 22 5.43 0.93 6.38
CA ALA A 22 5.15 1.94 5.38
C ALA A 22 5.32 1.38 3.97
N VAL A 23 4.41 1.79 3.09
CA VAL A 23 4.35 1.36 1.69
C VAL A 23 4.19 2.53 0.73
N LEU A 24 3.88 3.73 1.25
CA LEU A 24 3.72 4.96 0.48
C LEU A 24 4.72 6.03 0.91
N TYR A 25 5.27 6.77 -0.06
CA TYR A 25 6.09 7.94 0.16
C TYR A 25 5.30 9.20 -0.21
N CYS A 26 5.17 10.15 0.70
CA CYS A 26 4.67 11.49 0.41
C CYS A 26 5.83 12.43 0.06
N ARG A 27 5.88 12.92 -1.18
CA ARG A 27 6.97 13.80 -1.62
C ARG A 27 6.98 15.16 -0.94
N ALA A 28 5.80 15.73 -0.67
CA ALA A 28 5.69 17.05 -0.06
C ALA A 28 6.24 17.06 1.38
N ASP A 29 5.94 16.00 2.14
CA ASP A 29 6.30 15.90 3.55
C ASP A 29 7.58 15.07 3.80
N SER A 30 8.14 14.46 2.74
CA SER A 30 9.23 13.48 2.84
C SER A 30 8.95 12.35 3.84
N ALA A 31 7.69 11.91 3.89
CA ALA A 31 7.17 10.99 4.90
C ALA A 31 6.81 9.63 4.30
N LYS A 32 7.13 8.56 5.03
CA LYS A 32 6.82 7.16 4.71
C LYS A 32 5.63 6.73 5.54
N LEU A 33 4.54 6.38 4.87
CA LEU A 33 3.25 6.11 5.51
C LEU A 33 2.76 4.70 5.19
N CYS A 34 2.12 4.07 6.16
CA CYS A 34 1.24 2.94 5.90
C CYS A 34 -0.06 3.43 5.24
N LEU A 35 -0.82 2.52 4.63
CA LEU A 35 -2.05 2.87 3.90
C LEU A 35 -3.10 3.58 4.78
N PHE A 36 -3.24 3.18 6.05
CA PHE A 36 -4.21 3.79 6.96
C PHE A 36 -3.83 5.22 7.33
N CYS A 37 -2.55 5.44 7.67
CA CYS A 37 -2.05 6.77 8.00
C CYS A 37 -2.07 7.69 6.79
N ASP A 38 -1.75 7.17 5.60
CA ASP A 38 -1.88 7.91 4.35
C ASP A 38 -3.32 8.43 4.16
N GLN A 39 -4.29 7.54 4.27
CA GLN A 39 -5.70 7.91 4.14
C GLN A 39 -6.10 8.96 5.18
N HIS A 40 -5.67 8.79 6.44
CA HIS A 40 -5.99 9.75 7.51
C HIS A 40 -5.41 11.14 7.23
N VAL A 41 -4.11 11.21 6.95
CA VAL A 41 -3.39 12.47 6.69
C VAL A 41 -3.97 13.18 5.46
N HIS A 42 -4.10 12.45 4.35
CA HIS A 42 -4.44 13.06 3.06
C HIS A 42 -5.94 13.21 2.83
N SER A 43 -6.81 12.63 3.67
CA SER A 43 -8.26 12.91 3.60
C SER A 43 -8.67 14.13 4.40
N THR A 44 -7.83 14.59 5.34
CA THR A 44 -8.16 15.61 6.36
C THR A 44 -8.47 16.99 5.76
N ASN A 45 -7.70 17.45 4.76
CA ASN A 45 -7.97 18.76 4.15
C ASN A 45 -7.54 18.81 2.67
N LEU A 46 -8.05 19.81 1.93
CA LEU A 46 -7.79 19.94 0.49
C LEU A 46 -6.32 20.22 0.15
N LEU A 47 -5.53 20.79 1.07
CA LEU A 47 -4.10 21.04 0.82
C LEU A 47 -3.33 19.72 0.85
N SER A 48 -3.52 18.91 1.89
CA SER A 48 -2.92 17.58 2.00
C SER A 48 -3.26 16.71 0.79
N ARG A 49 -4.50 16.76 0.28
CA ARG A 49 -4.90 16.03 -0.94
C ARG A 49 -4.08 16.36 -2.19
N LYS A 50 -3.42 17.52 -2.25
CA LYS A 50 -2.57 17.89 -3.39
C LYS A 50 -1.18 17.25 -3.33
N HIS A 51 -0.81 16.64 -2.20
CA HIS A 51 0.49 16.01 -2.05
C HIS A 51 0.60 14.83 -3.01
N GLN A 52 1.70 14.82 -3.76
CA GLN A 52 2.06 13.73 -4.65
C GLN A 52 2.64 12.58 -3.83
N ARG A 53 2.10 11.38 -4.05
CA ARG A 53 2.46 10.16 -3.34
C ARG A 53 2.73 9.04 -4.32
N SER A 54 3.60 8.12 -3.95
CA SER A 54 3.91 6.92 -4.74
C SER A 54 4.22 5.74 -3.83
N GLN A 55 4.37 4.55 -4.40
CA GLN A 55 4.99 3.43 -3.67
C GLN A 55 6.40 3.83 -3.18
N ILE A 56 6.82 3.22 -2.08
CA ILE A 56 8.22 3.27 -1.63
C ILE A 56 9.03 2.25 -2.42
N CYS A 57 10.28 2.59 -2.75
CA CYS A 57 11.21 1.69 -3.43
C CYS A 57 11.39 0.37 -2.67
N ASP A 58 11.21 -0.77 -3.36
CA ASP A 58 11.33 -2.12 -2.77
C ASP A 58 12.72 -2.42 -2.23
N ASN A 59 13.76 -1.79 -2.80
CA ASN A 59 15.16 -2.07 -2.42
C ASN A 59 15.65 -1.23 -1.25
N CYS A 60 15.42 0.10 -1.28
CA CYS A 60 15.99 1.00 -0.28
C CYS A 60 15.01 1.40 0.83
N SER A 61 13.71 1.14 0.66
CA SER A 61 12.65 1.53 1.60
C SER A 61 12.69 3.02 2.00
N SER A 62 13.31 3.89 1.19
CA SER A 62 13.67 5.25 1.60
C SER A 62 13.21 6.34 0.64
N GLU A 63 13.10 6.00 -0.64
CA GLU A 63 12.82 6.93 -1.74
C GLU A 63 11.52 6.57 -2.47
N PRO A 64 10.85 7.54 -3.11
CA PRO A 64 9.69 7.28 -3.94
C PRO A 64 10.08 6.47 -5.18
N VAL A 65 9.23 5.53 -5.56
CA VAL A 65 9.34 4.80 -6.82
C VAL A 65 9.29 5.76 -8.00
N SER A 66 10.12 5.48 -9.01
CA SER A 66 10.08 6.14 -10.32
C SER A 66 9.96 5.16 -11.47
N VAL A 67 10.36 3.90 -11.29
CA VAL A 67 10.38 2.90 -12.36
C VAL A 67 9.81 1.59 -11.84
N ARG A 68 9.07 0.90 -12.69
CA ARG A 68 8.65 -0.49 -12.50
C ARG A 68 9.33 -1.37 -13.53
N CYS A 69 9.95 -2.45 -13.06
CA CYS A 69 10.48 -3.50 -13.93
C CYS A 69 9.50 -4.67 -13.97
N ALA A 70 8.98 -5.00 -15.15
CA ALA A 70 8.03 -6.11 -15.30
C ALA A 70 8.68 -7.48 -15.12
N MET A 71 9.95 -7.63 -15.55
CA MET A 71 10.64 -8.92 -15.50
C MET A 71 11.07 -9.31 -14.08
N ASP A 72 11.56 -8.35 -13.30
CA ASP A 72 11.95 -8.60 -11.90
C ASP A 72 10.78 -8.47 -10.92
N ASN A 73 9.63 -7.97 -11.39
CA ASN A 73 8.47 -7.65 -10.57
C ASN A 73 8.82 -6.72 -9.38
N LEU A 74 9.63 -5.70 -9.65
CA LEU A 74 10.10 -4.73 -8.67
C LEU A 74 9.68 -3.31 -9.04
N VAL A 75 9.46 -2.49 -8.02
CA VAL A 75 9.29 -1.04 -8.13
C VAL A 75 10.45 -0.32 -7.44
N LEU A 76 11.21 0.44 -8.22
CA LEU A 76 12.49 1.02 -7.79
C LEU A 76 12.47 2.55 -7.89
N CYS A 77 13.17 3.20 -6.96
CA CYS A 77 13.58 4.59 -7.15
C CYS A 77 14.68 4.68 -8.22
N GLN A 78 14.94 5.90 -8.69
CA GLN A 78 15.87 6.14 -9.80
C GLN A 78 17.29 5.61 -9.52
N GLU A 79 17.79 5.78 -8.30
CA GLU A 79 19.12 5.31 -7.92
C GLU A 79 19.18 3.77 -7.91
N CYS A 80 18.18 3.12 -7.31
CA CYS A 80 18.16 1.65 -7.26
C CYS A 80 17.91 1.03 -8.64
N ASP A 81 17.15 1.69 -9.52
CA ASP A 81 17.01 1.29 -10.92
C ASP A 81 18.35 1.37 -11.66
N TRP A 82 19.12 2.45 -11.46
CA TRP A 82 20.44 2.58 -12.06
C TRP A 82 21.41 1.51 -11.58
N ASP A 83 21.42 1.22 -10.28
CA ASP A 83 22.27 0.17 -9.71
C ASP A 83 21.89 -1.22 -10.25
N ALA A 84 20.60 -1.51 -10.39
CA ALA A 84 20.10 -2.80 -10.87
C ALA A 84 20.21 -2.98 -12.40
N HIS A 85 19.95 -1.93 -13.16
CA HIS A 85 19.76 -2.01 -14.62
C HIS A 85 20.74 -1.18 -15.45
N GLY A 86 21.48 -0.23 -14.84
CA GLY A 86 22.41 0.64 -15.55
C GLY A 86 23.75 -0.01 -15.89
N SER A 87 24.12 -1.11 -15.21
CA SER A 87 25.48 -1.69 -15.26
C SER A 87 25.61 -2.96 -16.11
N CYS A 88 24.51 -3.58 -16.54
CA CYS A 88 24.52 -4.85 -17.29
C CYS A 88 23.56 -4.78 -18.49
N SER A 89 24.01 -5.21 -19.69
CA SER A 89 23.20 -5.18 -20.91
C SER A 89 21.95 -6.05 -20.83
N VAL A 90 22.00 -7.16 -20.08
CA VAL A 90 20.83 -8.04 -19.85
C VAL A 90 19.78 -7.28 -19.04
N SER A 91 20.16 -6.78 -17.85
CA SER A 91 19.24 -6.04 -16.98
C SER A 91 18.75 -4.73 -17.62
N ALA A 92 19.58 -4.07 -18.44
CA ALA A 92 19.21 -2.85 -19.17
C ALA A 92 18.10 -3.09 -20.20
N SER A 93 17.98 -4.32 -20.72
CA SER A 93 16.96 -4.72 -21.69
C SER A 93 15.61 -5.08 -21.07
N HIS A 94 15.51 -5.08 -19.74
CA HIS A 94 14.26 -5.34 -19.05
C HIS A 94 13.21 -4.29 -19.42
N ASP A 95 11.96 -4.73 -19.60
CA ASP A 95 10.84 -3.82 -19.82
C ASP A 95 10.60 -2.99 -18.55
N ARG A 96 10.81 -1.69 -18.68
CA ARG A 96 10.82 -0.72 -17.59
C ARG A 96 9.89 0.44 -17.91
N ILE A 97 8.89 0.61 -17.05
CA ILE A 97 7.84 1.59 -17.23
C ILE A 97 8.01 2.67 -16.16
N LEU A 98 7.95 3.94 -16.56
CA LEU A 98 7.95 5.05 -15.63
C LEU A 98 6.68 5.01 -14.77
N VAL A 99 6.84 5.13 -13.46
CA VAL A 99 5.73 5.19 -12.51
C VAL A 99 5.50 6.64 -12.12
N GLU A 100 4.29 7.14 -12.37
CA GLU A 100 3.86 8.44 -11.88
C GLU A 100 3.23 8.34 -10.49
N GLY A 101 3.41 9.38 -9.69
CA GLY A 101 2.74 9.51 -8.41
C GLY A 101 1.25 9.86 -8.57
N PHE A 102 0.49 9.70 -7.50
CA PHE A 102 -0.92 10.06 -7.42
C PHE A 102 -1.18 11.11 -6.34
N SER A 103 -2.31 11.81 -6.48
CA SER A 103 -2.83 12.77 -5.51
C SER A 103 -4.31 12.46 -5.23
N GLY A 104 -4.94 13.19 -4.31
CA GLY A 104 -6.34 12.99 -3.96
C GLY A 104 -6.57 11.93 -2.89
N CYS A 105 -7.64 11.14 -3.00
CA CYS A 105 -7.96 10.04 -2.09
C CYS A 105 -8.48 8.85 -2.91
N PRO A 106 -7.60 8.08 -3.57
CA PRO A 106 -8.04 6.95 -4.37
C PRO A 106 -8.71 5.89 -3.48
N SER A 107 -9.75 5.27 -4.03
CA SER A 107 -10.30 4.03 -3.51
C SER A 107 -9.28 2.89 -3.60
N ALA A 108 -9.52 1.79 -2.86
CA ALA A 108 -8.65 0.62 -2.92
C ALA A 108 -8.51 0.05 -4.34
N ARG A 109 -9.58 0.12 -5.15
CA ARG A 109 -9.55 -0.34 -6.55
C ARG A 109 -8.68 0.55 -7.42
N GLU A 110 -8.84 1.87 -7.31
CA GLU A 110 -8.02 2.83 -8.06
C GLU A 110 -6.54 2.68 -7.70
N LEU A 111 -6.23 2.49 -6.41
CA LEU A 111 -4.85 2.26 -5.96
C LEU A 111 -4.29 0.93 -6.50
N ALA A 112 -5.09 -0.15 -6.49
CA ALA A 112 -4.69 -1.43 -7.06
C ALA A 112 -4.40 -1.31 -8.57
N SER A 113 -5.24 -0.61 -9.32
CA SER A 113 -5.01 -0.36 -10.75
C SER A 113 -3.76 0.48 -11.00
N LEU A 114 -3.50 1.52 -10.20
CA LEU A 114 -2.24 2.28 -10.25
C LEU A 114 -1.02 1.39 -9.99
N TRP A 115 -1.21 0.35 -9.18
CA TRP A 115 -0.18 -0.63 -8.90
C TRP A 115 -0.18 -1.80 -9.88
N GLY A 116 -0.93 -1.75 -10.98
CA GLY A 116 -1.01 -2.83 -11.97
C GLY A 116 -1.55 -4.15 -11.41
N ILE A 117 -2.34 -4.07 -10.34
CA ILE A 117 -3.03 -5.21 -9.74
C ILE A 117 -4.46 -5.20 -10.28
N ASP A 118 -4.81 -6.23 -11.06
CA ASP A 118 -6.19 -6.43 -11.52
C ASP A 118 -6.97 -7.18 -10.44
N LEU A 119 -7.93 -6.48 -9.82
CA LEU A 119 -8.87 -7.08 -8.89
C LEU A 119 -10.08 -7.59 -9.70
N GLU A 120 -10.01 -8.83 -10.17
CA GLU A 120 -11.17 -9.49 -10.78
C GLU A 120 -12.32 -9.53 -9.77
N ASP A 121 -13.47 -8.99 -10.14
CA ASP A 121 -14.71 -9.06 -9.35
C ASP A 121 -15.22 -10.52 -9.32
N LYS A 122 -14.57 -11.40 -8.56
CA LYS A 122 -15.22 -12.63 -8.10
C LYS A 122 -16.37 -12.20 -7.21
N LYS A 123 -17.59 -12.29 -7.75
CA LYS A 123 -18.86 -12.10 -7.04
C LYS A 123 -18.86 -12.96 -5.77
N VAL A 124 -18.36 -12.40 -4.67
CA VAL A 124 -18.58 -12.96 -3.35
C VAL A 124 -20.08 -12.83 -3.14
N SER A 125 -20.76 -13.96 -3.25
CA SER A 125 -22.17 -14.09 -2.88
C SER A 125 -22.25 -13.95 -1.37
N ILE A 126 -22.21 -12.70 -0.90
CA ILE A 126 -22.72 -12.36 0.42
C ILE A 126 -24.23 -12.59 0.31
N SER A 127 -24.68 -13.76 0.75
CA SER A 127 -26.07 -13.97 1.12
C SER A 127 -26.38 -12.97 2.22
N THR A 128 -27.05 -11.86 1.85
CA THR A 128 -27.56 -10.86 2.76
C THR A 128 -28.38 -11.56 3.85
N PRO A 129 -28.17 -11.32 5.15
CA PRO A 129 -29.11 -11.79 6.16
C PRO A 129 -30.42 -11.05 5.93
N LEU A 130 -31.48 -11.80 5.65
CA LEU A 130 -32.84 -11.26 5.64
C LEU A 130 -33.14 -10.77 7.06
N ILE A 131 -33.16 -9.45 7.22
CA ILE A 131 -33.79 -8.80 8.37
C ILE A 131 -35.28 -9.13 8.27
N GLN A 132 -35.73 -10.13 9.02
CA GLN A 132 -37.15 -10.29 9.35
C GLN A 132 -37.37 -9.73 10.74
N ASN A 133 -37.99 -8.55 10.74
CA ASN A 133 -38.49 -7.87 11.92
C ASN A 133 -39.72 -8.64 12.44
N TRP A 134 -39.61 -9.32 13.59
CA TRP A 134 -40.74 -9.84 14.37
C TRP A 134 -40.84 -9.05 15.67
N THR A 135 -42.03 -8.52 15.93
CA THR A 135 -42.42 -7.77 17.12
C THR A 135 -42.89 -8.67 18.25
N SER A 136 -42.46 -8.32 19.46
CA SER A 136 -43.15 -8.42 20.76
C SER A 136 -43.41 -9.79 21.42
N ALA A 137 -43.05 -9.80 22.72
CA ALA A 137 -43.64 -10.57 23.84
C ALA A 137 -43.44 -12.11 23.79
N THR A 138 -43.13 -12.84 24.86
CA THR A 138 -43.10 -12.65 26.32
C THR A 138 -42.61 -13.98 26.91
N VAL A 139 -41.86 -13.94 28.04
CA VAL A 139 -41.74 -14.96 29.12
C VAL A 139 -41.22 -16.37 28.70
N ASP A 140 -40.43 -17.18 29.39
CA ASP A 140 -40.03 -17.45 30.79
C ASP A 140 -38.64 -18.17 30.70
N ASP A 141 -37.67 -17.85 31.55
CA ASP A 141 -37.25 -18.62 32.74
C ASP A 141 -36.16 -19.71 32.52
N ALA A 142 -35.32 -19.82 33.56
CA ALA A 142 -34.39 -20.88 33.90
C ALA A 142 -33.11 -21.01 33.05
N SER A 143 -31.99 -20.48 33.55
CA SER A 143 -31.09 -21.17 34.50
C SER A 143 -30.40 -22.39 33.88
N SER A 144 -29.07 -22.36 33.83
CA SER A 144 -28.20 -23.33 34.52
C SER A 144 -26.81 -23.43 33.86
N TRP A 145 -25.83 -22.92 34.59
CA TRP A 145 -24.45 -23.36 34.81
C TRP A 145 -23.72 -24.35 33.84
N MET A 146 -22.50 -23.92 33.48
CA MET A 146 -21.20 -24.62 33.61
C MET A 146 -20.82 -25.84 32.73
N CYS A 147 -19.53 -25.78 32.30
CA CYS A 147 -18.54 -26.82 31.93
C CYS A 147 -18.73 -27.65 30.64
N ASP A 148 -17.72 -27.64 29.77
CA ASP A 148 -16.61 -28.63 29.81
C ASP A 148 -15.31 -27.97 29.34
#